data_AF-A0A434R1F7-F1
#
_entry.id   AF-A0A434R1F7-F1
#
_cell.length_a   1.000
_cell.length_b   1.000
_cell.length_c   1.000
_cell.angle_alpha   90.00
_cell.angle_beta   90.00
_cell.angle_gamma   90.00
#
_symmetry.space_group_name_H-M   'P 1'
#
loop_
_entity.id
_entity.type
_entity.pdbx_description
1 polymer ?
#
loop_
_entity_poly.entity_id
_entity_poly.type
_entity_poly.pdbx_seq_one_letter_code
_entity_poly.pdbx_strand_id
1 'polypeptide(L)'
;AGPREATALIETIDRLGSAFPDETAAGELDPVRERLVLRQHELHAGPGLDAAINAAVAACREGLERIDRLSLPDQPEQAADILAEGARAALRRAKKALDKASSRGEADDFHDLRKACKTHSMHLSLLGRLWPAPIKARRKAVDKLGERLGELHDVFVMRALLVAAGEPLGPPEDTRLLRKLLKRAEKSLSKTCLADAAELFGDSPKRSARALARKARDDLAPPHEEAGPVAA
;
A
#
# COMPACT_ATOMS: atom_id res chain seq x y z
N ALA A 1 -1.29 16.49 -5.70
CA ALA A 1 -2.18 15.74 -4.78
C ALA A 1 -2.74 16.77 -3.82
N GLY A 2 -4.03 16.77 -3.51
CA GLY A 2 -4.62 17.84 -2.70
C GLY A 2 -6.03 17.49 -2.23
N PRO A 3 -6.98 17.21 -3.15
CA PRO A 3 -8.35 16.83 -2.79
C PRO A 3 -8.44 15.55 -1.94
N ARG A 4 -7.76 14.48 -2.38
CA ARG A 4 -7.76 13.18 -1.68
C ARG A 4 -7.02 13.23 -0.34
N GLU A 5 -5.94 14.00 -0.28
CA GLU A 5 -5.18 14.18 0.97
C GLU A 5 -6.01 14.96 1.99
N ALA A 6 -6.77 15.97 1.56
CA ALA A 6 -7.70 16.69 2.43
C ALA A 6 -8.81 15.79 3.00
N THR A 7 -9.40 14.91 2.18
CA THR A 7 -10.37 13.90 2.68
C THR A 7 -9.76 12.99 3.73
N ALA A 8 -8.55 12.49 3.48
CA ALA A 8 -7.86 11.57 4.40
C ALA A 8 -7.56 12.20 5.77
N LEU A 9 -7.34 13.52 5.81
CA LEU A 9 -7.17 14.25 7.07
C LEU A 9 -8.46 14.33 7.89
N ILE A 10 -9.61 14.52 7.24
CA ILE A 10 -10.92 14.50 7.91
C ILE A 10 -11.21 13.09 8.44
N GLU A 11 -11.02 12.07 7.61
CA GLU A 11 -11.17 10.66 8.04
C GLU A 11 -10.24 10.32 9.21
N THR A 12 -9.06 10.93 9.28
CA THR A 12 -8.14 10.74 10.41
C THR A 12 -8.72 11.29 11.71
N ILE A 13 -9.41 12.44 11.69
CA ILE A 13 -10.12 12.95 12.87
C ILE A 13 -11.24 12.00 13.28
N ASP A 14 -12.05 11.55 12.33
CA ASP A 14 -13.18 10.64 12.60
C ASP A 14 -12.69 9.30 13.20
N ARG A 15 -11.57 8.77 12.68
CA ARG A 15 -10.90 7.57 13.24
C ARG A 15 -10.37 7.80 14.65
N LEU A 16 -9.80 8.97 14.94
CA LEU A 16 -9.33 9.31 16.28
C LEU A 16 -10.49 9.42 17.27
N GLY A 17 -11.61 10.06 16.89
CA GLY A 17 -12.80 10.13 17.72
C GLY A 17 -13.35 8.75 18.07
N SER A 18 -13.39 7.85 17.07
CA SER A 18 -13.82 6.47 17.27
C SER A 18 -12.87 5.66 18.16
N ALA A 19 -11.56 5.91 18.09
CA ALA A 19 -10.54 5.18 18.84
C ALA A 19 -10.35 5.68 20.28
N PHE A 20 -10.76 6.92 20.58
CA PHE A 20 -10.55 7.61 21.86
C PHE A 20 -11.84 8.32 22.33
N PRO A 21 -12.95 7.58 22.52
CA PRO A 21 -14.25 8.19 22.82
C PRO A 21 -14.24 8.96 24.14
N ASP A 22 -13.56 8.45 25.18
CA ASP A 22 -13.50 9.10 26.50
C ASP A 22 -12.86 10.50 26.45
N GLU A 23 -12.02 10.77 25.46
CA GLU A 23 -11.33 12.04 25.28
C GLU A 23 -11.92 12.93 24.18
N THR A 24 -12.94 12.45 23.47
CA THR A 24 -13.52 13.13 22.29
C THR A 24 -15.05 13.18 22.29
N ALA A 25 -15.71 12.60 23.29
CA ALA A 25 -17.16 12.48 23.34
C ALA A 25 -17.90 13.82 23.45
N ALA A 26 -17.23 14.89 23.89
CA ALA A 26 -17.82 16.23 23.98
C ALA A 26 -17.56 17.09 22.74
N GLY A 27 -17.00 16.53 21.66
CA GLY A 27 -16.72 17.25 20.42
C GLY A 27 -15.39 18.01 20.43
N GLU A 28 -14.42 17.59 21.26
CA GLU A 28 -13.13 18.28 21.44
C GLU A 28 -12.29 18.37 20.15
N LEU A 29 -12.61 17.58 19.11
CA LEU A 29 -11.96 17.65 17.79
C LEU A 29 -12.80 18.34 16.72
N ASP A 30 -14.04 18.76 17.02
CA ASP A 30 -14.95 19.37 16.06
C ASP A 30 -14.38 20.66 15.44
N PRO A 31 -13.77 21.58 16.20
CA PRO A 31 -13.18 22.79 15.61
C PRO A 31 -12.07 22.49 14.60
N VAL A 32 -11.26 21.46 14.87
CA VAL A 32 -10.23 20.99 13.94
C VAL A 32 -10.87 20.40 12.69
N ARG A 33 -11.90 19.57 12.87
CA ARG A 33 -12.63 18.92 11.78
C ARG A 33 -13.25 19.94 10.84
N GLU A 34 -13.97 20.91 11.39
CA GLU A 34 -14.59 22.01 10.63
C GLU A 34 -13.56 22.80 9.83
N ARG A 35 -12.40 23.10 10.44
CA ARG A 35 -11.32 23.79 9.74
C ARG A 35 -10.76 22.98 8.56
N LEU A 36 -10.63 21.66 8.72
CA LEU A 36 -10.18 20.77 7.64
C LEU A 36 -11.20 20.68 6.51
N VAL A 37 -12.49 20.66 6.82
CA VAL A 37 -13.59 20.71 5.83
C VAL A 37 -13.54 22.00 5.03
N LEU A 38 -13.38 23.16 5.70
CA LEU A 38 -13.25 24.45 5.02
C LEU A 38 -12.05 24.47 4.07
N ARG A 39 -10.88 24.02 4.53
CA ARG A 39 -9.67 23.91 3.69
C ARG A 39 -9.87 22.94 2.51
N GLN A 40 -10.60 21.85 2.71
CA GLN A 40 -10.93 20.91 1.63
C GLN A 40 -11.75 21.61 0.54
N HIS A 41 -12.76 22.39 0.91
CA HIS A 41 -13.58 23.13 -0.05
C HIS A 41 -12.76 24.14 -0.86
N GLU A 42 -11.86 24.88 -0.21
CA GLU A 42 -10.94 25.80 -0.89
C GLU A 42 -10.05 25.10 -1.92
N LEU A 43 -9.53 23.91 -1.58
CA LEU A 43 -8.68 23.11 -2.47
C LEU A 43 -9.44 22.54 -3.68
N HIS A 44 -10.74 22.23 -3.53
CA HIS A 44 -11.56 21.72 -4.62
C HIS A 44 -11.97 22.82 -5.63
N ALA A 45 -11.80 24.09 -5.29
CA ALA A 45 -12.10 25.22 -6.18
C ALA A 45 -10.92 25.65 -7.09
N GLY A 46 -9.78 24.97 -7.03
CA GLY A 46 -8.56 25.36 -7.75
C GLY A 46 -8.49 24.87 -9.21
N PRO A 47 -7.91 25.65 -10.14
CA PRO A 47 -7.66 25.22 -11.51
C PRO A 47 -6.53 24.19 -11.59
N GLY A 48 -6.72 23.11 -12.35
CA GLY A 48 -5.66 22.10 -12.59
C GLY A 48 -6.14 20.65 -12.69
N LEU A 49 -7.42 20.37 -12.40
CA LEU A 49 -7.99 19.04 -12.52
C LEU A 49 -7.89 18.49 -13.95
N ASP A 50 -8.26 19.29 -14.95
CA ASP A 50 -8.22 18.87 -16.36
C ASP A 50 -6.80 18.53 -16.83
N ALA A 51 -5.82 19.33 -16.41
CA ALA A 51 -4.41 19.07 -16.71
C ALA A 51 -3.94 17.74 -16.08
N ALA A 52 -4.32 17.47 -14.83
CA ALA A 52 -3.99 16.21 -14.15
C ALA A 52 -4.67 15.00 -14.80
N ILE A 53 -5.94 15.13 -15.21
CA ILE A 53 -6.67 14.10 -15.94
C ILE A 53 -5.98 13.82 -17.27
N ASN A 54 -5.66 14.85 -18.05
CA ASN A 54 -5.01 14.70 -19.35
C ASN A 54 -3.62 14.05 -19.22
N ALA A 55 -2.84 14.43 -18.22
CA ALA A 55 -1.54 13.81 -17.95
C ALA A 55 -1.69 12.32 -17.57
N ALA A 56 -2.67 11.97 -16.74
CA ALA A 56 -2.95 10.58 -16.38
C ALA A 56 -3.39 9.75 -17.61
N VAL A 57 -4.27 10.30 -18.45
CA VAL A 57 -4.72 9.66 -19.70
C VAL A 57 -3.55 9.42 -20.65
N ALA A 58 -2.67 10.41 -20.83
CA ALA A 58 -1.48 10.28 -21.67
C ALA A 58 -0.55 9.16 -21.15
N ALA A 59 -0.27 9.13 -19.85
CA ALA A 59 0.55 8.08 -19.23
C ALA A 59 -0.07 6.68 -19.38
N CYS A 60 -1.40 6.57 -19.27
CA CYS A 60 -2.09 5.29 -19.51
C CYS A 60 -1.98 4.84 -20.97
N ARG A 61 -2.11 5.74 -21.95
CA ARG A 61 -1.96 5.41 -23.37
C ARG A 61 -0.54 4.94 -23.69
N GLU A 62 0.46 5.64 -23.18
CA GLU A 62 1.85 5.21 -23.32
C GLU A 62 2.09 3.82 -22.68
N GLY A 63 1.48 3.57 -21.53
CA GLY A 63 1.52 2.26 -20.88
C GLY A 63 0.94 1.15 -21.76
N LEU A 64 -0.19 1.39 -22.42
CA LEU A 64 -0.81 0.44 -23.35
C LEU A 64 0.10 0.15 -24.55
N GLU A 65 0.67 1.18 -25.18
CA GLU A 65 1.61 1.00 -26.30
C GLU A 65 2.85 0.17 -25.92
N ARG A 66 3.33 0.33 -24.68
CA ARG A 66 4.46 -0.47 -24.17
C ARG A 66 4.07 -1.92 -23.92
N ILE A 67 2.85 -2.17 -23.44
CA ILE A 67 2.33 -3.53 -23.24
C ILE A 67 2.13 -4.22 -24.59
N ASP A 68 1.62 -3.52 -25.60
CA ASP A 68 1.42 -4.09 -26.95
C ASP A 68 2.74 -4.52 -27.61
N ARG A 69 3.85 -3.85 -27.27
CA ARG A 69 5.19 -4.18 -27.76
C ARG A 69 5.97 -5.12 -26.84
N LEU A 70 5.39 -5.54 -25.72
CA LEU A 70 6.05 -6.40 -24.75
C LEU A 70 6.10 -7.84 -25.28
N SER A 71 7.29 -8.31 -25.63
CA SER A 71 7.55 -9.71 -25.93
C SER A 71 8.05 -10.42 -24.67
N LEU A 72 7.36 -11.48 -24.26
CA LEU A 72 7.78 -12.38 -23.19
C LEU A 72 8.14 -13.74 -23.80
N PRO A 73 9.02 -14.53 -23.14
CA PRO A 73 9.33 -15.86 -23.61
C PRO A 73 8.14 -16.81 -23.42
N ASP A 74 7.90 -17.66 -24.42
CA ASP A 74 6.79 -18.62 -24.42
C ASP A 74 7.18 -19.98 -23.81
N GLN A 75 8.47 -20.20 -23.52
CA GLN A 75 8.94 -21.45 -22.94
C GLN A 75 8.64 -21.52 -21.44
N PRO A 76 8.00 -22.60 -20.93
CA PRO A 76 7.61 -22.73 -19.52
C PRO A 76 8.73 -22.45 -18.51
N GLU A 77 9.94 -22.96 -18.79
CA GLU A 77 11.13 -22.77 -17.94
C GLU A 77 11.51 -21.28 -17.82
N GLN A 78 11.52 -20.56 -18.95
CA GLN A 78 11.90 -19.15 -19.01
C GLN A 78 10.80 -18.26 -18.40
N ALA A 79 9.54 -18.58 -18.65
CA ALA A 79 8.40 -17.89 -18.04
C ALA A 79 8.43 -18.04 -16.50
N ALA A 80 8.69 -19.25 -16.00
CA ALA A 80 8.84 -19.51 -14.56
C ALA A 80 9.96 -18.69 -13.92
N ASP A 81 11.11 -18.54 -14.61
CA ASP A 81 12.23 -17.75 -14.13
C ASP A 81 11.91 -16.26 -14.06
N ILE A 82 11.22 -15.70 -15.07
CA ILE A 82 10.77 -14.29 -15.06
C ILE A 82 9.83 -14.03 -13.87
N LEU A 83 8.85 -14.92 -13.66
CA LEU A 83 7.92 -14.79 -12.54
C LEU A 83 8.66 -14.85 -11.19
N ALA A 84 9.63 -15.76 -11.07
CA ALA A 84 10.44 -15.90 -9.87
C ALA A 84 11.32 -14.68 -9.62
N GLU A 85 11.93 -14.11 -10.66
CA GLU A 85 12.75 -12.91 -10.55
C GLU A 85 11.92 -11.69 -10.12
N GLY A 86 10.75 -11.48 -10.75
CA GLY A 86 9.82 -10.43 -10.38
C GLY A 86 9.36 -10.54 -8.92
N ALA A 87 8.99 -11.75 -8.49
CA ALA A 87 8.63 -12.02 -7.11
C ALA A 87 9.79 -11.75 -6.14
N ARG A 88 11.01 -12.19 -6.50
CA ARG A 88 12.21 -11.97 -5.68
C ARG A 88 12.48 -10.48 -5.53
N ALA A 89 12.40 -9.71 -6.60
CA ALA A 89 12.64 -8.28 -6.58
C ALA A 89 11.62 -7.55 -5.67
N ALA A 90 10.32 -7.86 -5.82
CA ALA A 90 9.26 -7.30 -5.00
C ALA A 90 9.44 -7.64 -3.50
N LEU A 91 9.68 -8.90 -3.18
CA LEU A 91 9.87 -9.37 -1.80
C LEU A 91 11.17 -8.83 -1.17
N ARG A 92 12.27 -8.71 -1.93
CA ARG A 92 13.49 -8.06 -1.43
C ARG A 92 13.27 -6.60 -1.08
N ARG A 93 12.54 -5.87 -1.93
CA ARG A 93 12.19 -4.47 -1.66
C ARG A 93 11.34 -4.35 -0.40
N ALA A 94 10.33 -5.20 -0.26
CA ALA A 94 9.46 -5.22 0.92
C ALA A 94 10.22 -5.57 2.20
N LYS A 95 11.09 -6.60 2.18
CA LYS A 95 11.93 -6.95 3.32
C LYS A 95 12.88 -5.81 3.72
N LYS A 96 13.57 -5.19 2.76
CA LYS A 96 14.45 -4.05 3.05
C LYS A 96 13.69 -2.87 3.66
N ALA A 97 12.48 -2.58 3.16
CA ALA A 97 11.65 -1.51 3.71
C ALA A 97 11.15 -1.85 5.13
N LEU A 98 10.80 -3.11 5.39
CA LEU A 98 10.46 -3.60 6.73
C LEU A 98 11.64 -3.44 7.69
N ASP A 99 12.85 -3.85 7.29
CA ASP A 99 14.04 -3.78 8.14
C ASP A 99 14.36 -2.32 8.52
N LYS A 100 14.20 -1.38 7.56
CA LYS A 100 14.34 0.06 7.82
C LYS A 100 13.26 0.60 8.75
N ALA A 101 11.99 0.32 8.45
CA ALA A 101 10.87 0.79 9.26
C ALA A 101 10.93 0.24 10.70
N SER A 102 11.40 -1.00 10.88
CA SER A 102 11.59 -1.62 12.19
C SER A 102 12.74 -1.02 12.99
N SER A 103 13.79 -0.53 12.32
CA SER A 103 14.99 0.00 12.98
C SER A 103 14.91 1.49 13.27
N ARG A 104 14.37 2.29 12.35
CA ARG A 104 14.31 3.75 12.45
C ARG A 104 12.92 4.27 12.82
N GLY A 105 11.88 3.66 12.26
CA GLY A 105 10.48 4.03 12.54
C GLY A 105 10.07 5.41 12.06
N GLU A 106 10.77 6.01 11.09
CA GLU A 106 10.44 7.34 10.57
C GLU A 106 9.37 7.29 9.48
N ALA A 107 8.72 8.44 9.23
CA ALA A 107 7.63 8.56 8.26
C ALA A 107 8.02 8.06 6.85
N ASP A 108 9.23 8.39 6.39
CA ASP A 108 9.75 7.97 5.09
C ASP A 108 9.98 6.46 5.02
N ASP A 109 10.40 5.82 6.12
CA ASP A 109 10.61 4.37 6.14
C ASP A 109 9.26 3.62 6.02
N PHE A 110 8.22 4.09 6.72
CA PHE A 110 6.87 3.55 6.58
C PHE A 110 6.26 3.86 5.20
N HIS A 111 6.59 5.00 4.61
CA HIS A 111 6.18 5.33 3.25
C HIS A 111 6.82 4.39 2.21
N ASP A 112 8.11 4.07 2.36
CA ASP A 112 8.80 3.06 1.54
C ASP A 112 8.18 1.66 1.73
N LEU A 113 7.84 1.29 2.95
CA LEU A 113 7.14 0.03 3.23
C LEU A 113 5.77 -0.02 2.54
N ARG A 114 5.02 1.08 2.56
CA ARG A 114 3.75 1.21 1.84
C ARG A 114 3.92 1.06 0.33
N LYS A 115 4.95 1.69 -0.27
CA LYS A 115 5.25 1.51 -1.71
C LYS A 115 5.58 0.06 -2.04
N ALA A 116 6.35 -0.60 -1.19
CA ALA A 116 6.71 -2.00 -1.38
C ALA A 116 5.48 -2.92 -1.25
N CYS A 117 4.61 -2.66 -0.27
CA CYS A 117 3.33 -3.35 -0.10
C CYS A 117 2.43 -3.22 -1.35
N LYS A 118 2.27 -2.00 -1.88
CA LYS A 118 1.52 -1.75 -3.13
C LYS A 118 2.12 -2.50 -4.32
N THR A 119 3.44 -2.47 -4.46
CA THR A 119 4.14 -3.21 -5.53
C THR A 119 3.85 -4.69 -5.44
N HIS A 120 3.90 -5.26 -4.22
CA HIS A 120 3.60 -6.68 -4.01
C HIS A 120 2.12 -7.02 -4.24
N SER A 121 1.17 -6.14 -3.88
CA SER A 121 -0.26 -6.32 -4.20
C SER A 121 -0.51 -6.38 -5.72
N MET A 122 0.14 -5.48 -6.48
CA MET A 122 0.05 -5.50 -7.95
C MET A 122 0.66 -6.78 -8.52
N HIS A 123 1.82 -7.20 -8.02
CA HIS A 123 2.44 -8.46 -8.42
C HIS A 123 1.54 -9.67 -8.13
N LEU A 124 0.92 -9.75 -6.95
CA LEU A 124 -0.06 -10.79 -6.64
C LEU A 124 -1.30 -10.74 -7.55
N SER A 125 -1.71 -9.55 -8.01
CA SER A 125 -2.83 -9.41 -8.92
C SER A 125 -2.52 -9.99 -10.31
N LEU A 126 -1.28 -9.87 -10.78
CA LEU A 126 -0.82 -10.53 -12.01
C LEU A 126 -0.81 -12.06 -11.85
N LEU A 127 -0.25 -12.54 -10.74
CA LEU A 127 -0.18 -13.97 -10.44
C LEU A 127 -1.56 -14.60 -10.17
N GLY A 128 -2.54 -13.77 -9.75
CA GLY A 128 -3.89 -14.21 -9.37
C GLY A 128 -4.65 -14.95 -10.48
N ARG A 129 -4.28 -14.73 -11.74
CA ARG A 129 -4.83 -15.49 -12.89
C ARG A 129 -4.30 -16.91 -12.97
N LEU A 130 -3.04 -17.14 -12.60
CA LEU A 130 -2.42 -18.46 -12.60
C LEU A 130 -2.86 -19.25 -11.36
N TRP A 131 -2.86 -18.62 -10.17
CA TRP A 131 -3.11 -19.32 -8.91
C TRP A 131 -4.12 -18.64 -7.99
N PRO A 132 -5.42 -18.61 -8.35
CA PRO A 132 -6.43 -17.85 -7.62
C PRO A 132 -6.53 -18.22 -6.13
N ALA A 133 -6.60 -19.52 -5.81
CA ALA A 133 -6.82 -20.02 -4.46
C ALA A 133 -5.69 -19.67 -3.47
N PRO A 134 -4.41 -20.03 -3.73
CA PRO A 134 -3.31 -19.72 -2.78
C PRO A 134 -2.99 -18.22 -2.70
N ILE A 135 -3.28 -17.45 -3.74
CA ILE A 135 -3.01 -15.99 -3.76
C ILE A 135 -4.06 -15.22 -2.97
N LYS A 136 -5.31 -15.69 -2.92
CA LYS A 136 -6.42 -14.99 -2.26
C LYS A 136 -6.11 -14.62 -0.81
N ALA A 137 -5.60 -15.56 -0.02
CA ALA A 137 -5.26 -15.32 1.38
C ALA A 137 -4.13 -14.28 1.52
N ARG A 138 -3.07 -14.42 0.73
CA ARG A 138 -1.93 -13.50 0.76
C ARG A 138 -2.34 -12.09 0.30
N ARG A 139 -3.20 -11.98 -0.71
CA ARG A 139 -3.73 -10.70 -1.19
C ARG A 139 -4.54 -9.99 -0.10
N LYS A 140 -5.45 -10.71 0.58
CA LYS A 140 -6.22 -10.15 1.69
C LYS A 140 -5.32 -9.60 2.80
N ALA A 141 -4.25 -10.32 3.16
CA ALA A 141 -3.30 -9.85 4.16
C ALA A 141 -2.53 -8.61 3.71
N VAL A 142 -2.10 -8.56 2.44
CA VAL A 142 -1.39 -7.41 1.86
C VAL A 142 -2.31 -6.18 1.76
N ASP A 143 -3.57 -6.37 1.37
CA ASP A 143 -4.54 -5.28 1.27
C ASP A 143 -4.82 -4.68 2.66
N LYS A 144 -5.03 -5.54 3.67
CA LYS A 144 -5.16 -5.12 5.08
C LYS A 144 -3.95 -4.35 5.59
N LEU A 145 -2.73 -4.80 5.27
CA LEU A 145 -1.51 -4.06 5.60
C LEU A 145 -1.45 -2.72 4.85
N GLY A 146 -1.86 -2.70 3.58
CA GLY A 146 -1.91 -1.50 2.76
C GLY A 146 -2.85 -0.43 3.29
N GLU A 147 -4.01 -0.83 3.81
CA GLU A 147 -4.98 0.04 4.50
C GLU A 147 -4.35 0.64 5.77
N ARG A 148 -3.80 -0.19 6.66
CA ARG A 148 -3.16 0.26 7.90
C ARG A 148 -1.97 1.19 7.67
N LEU A 149 -1.15 0.90 6.65
CA LEU A 149 -0.06 1.79 6.23
C LEU A 149 -0.58 3.10 5.62
N GLY A 150 -1.78 3.09 5.03
CA GLY A 150 -2.50 4.29 4.61
C GLY A 150 -2.88 5.15 5.80
N GLU A 151 -3.54 4.56 6.80
CA GLU A 151 -3.92 5.26 8.03
C GLU A 151 -2.70 5.84 8.76
N LEU A 152 -1.61 5.08 8.87
CA LEU A 152 -0.36 5.56 9.47
C LEU A 152 0.25 6.72 8.68
N HIS A 153 0.19 6.67 7.35
CA HIS A 153 0.63 7.77 6.50
C HIS A 153 -0.20 9.04 6.76
N ASP A 154 -1.53 8.91 6.84
CA ASP A 154 -2.41 10.04 7.11
C ASP A 154 -2.11 10.68 8.48
N VAL A 155 -1.76 9.87 9.49
CA VAL A 155 -1.26 10.35 10.80
C VAL A 155 0.01 11.17 10.63
N PHE A 156 1.00 10.72 9.84
CA PHE A 156 2.20 11.51 9.59
C PHE A 156 1.92 12.82 8.86
N VAL A 157 1.01 12.81 7.87
CA VAL A 157 0.59 14.03 7.16
C VAL A 157 -0.08 15.01 8.11
N MET A 158 -1.00 14.55 8.97
CA MET A 158 -1.66 15.39 9.98
C MET A 158 -0.65 16.01 10.97
N ARG A 159 0.32 15.22 11.42
CA ARG A 159 1.40 15.72 12.30
C ARG A 159 2.25 16.78 11.61
N ALA A 160 2.62 16.57 10.35
CA ALA A 160 3.36 17.56 9.57
C ALA A 160 2.55 18.86 9.41
N LEU A 161 1.24 18.75 9.16
CA LEU A 161 0.34 19.89 9.05
C LEU A 161 0.24 20.71 10.36
N LEU A 162 0.30 20.05 11.52
CA LEU A 162 0.28 20.71 12.83
C LEU A 162 1.58 21.47 13.17
N VAL A 163 2.68 21.15 12.48
CA VAL A 163 3.99 21.79 12.68
C VAL A 163 4.29 22.82 11.60
N ALA A 164 3.66 22.71 10.43
CA ALA A 164 3.81 23.64 9.33
C ALA A 164 3.42 25.07 9.75
N ALA A 165 4.17 26.06 9.26
CA ALA A 165 3.84 27.46 9.45
C ALA A 165 2.55 27.78 8.66
N GLY A 166 1.49 28.16 9.37
CA GLY A 166 0.19 28.46 8.77
C GLY A 166 -0.86 28.76 9.84
N GLU A 167 -2.10 28.99 9.39
CA GLU A 167 -3.20 29.19 10.32
C GLU A 167 -3.39 27.95 11.20
N PRO A 168 -3.56 28.13 12.53
CA PRO A 168 -3.87 27.03 13.42
C PRO A 168 -5.10 26.25 12.95
N LEU A 169 -5.04 24.93 13.06
CA LEU A 169 -6.19 24.08 12.74
C LEU A 169 -7.35 24.26 13.72
N GLY A 170 -7.10 24.82 14.89
CA GLY A 170 -8.10 25.10 15.91
C GLY A 170 -7.47 25.75 17.14
N PRO A 171 -8.26 25.92 18.21
CA PRO A 171 -7.78 26.37 19.51
C PRO A 171 -6.53 25.62 20.02
N PRO A 172 -5.68 26.27 20.84
CA PRO A 172 -4.48 25.62 21.38
C PRO A 172 -4.75 24.34 22.16
N GLU A 173 -5.88 24.25 22.85
CA GLU A 173 -6.25 23.09 23.66
C GLU A 173 -6.59 21.87 22.77
N ASP A 174 -7.40 22.07 21.73
CA ASP A 174 -7.81 21.06 20.78
C ASP A 174 -6.62 20.55 19.98
N THR A 175 -5.74 21.44 19.51
CA THR A 175 -4.52 21.03 18.79
C THR A 175 -3.53 20.30 19.71
N ARG A 176 -3.51 20.61 21.01
CA ARG A 176 -2.72 19.87 22.01
C ARG A 176 -3.29 18.47 22.25
N LEU A 177 -4.61 18.34 22.37
CA LEU A 177 -5.28 17.05 22.45
C LEU A 177 -5.01 16.21 21.19
N LEU A 178 -5.20 16.79 20.01
CA LEU A 178 -4.94 16.12 18.74
C LEU A 178 -3.50 15.60 18.64
N ARG A 179 -2.49 16.39 19.02
CA ARG A 179 -1.08 15.94 19.07
C ARG A 179 -0.90 14.71 19.98
N LYS A 180 -1.57 14.68 21.13
CA LYS A 180 -1.55 13.55 22.07
C LYS A 180 -2.17 12.30 21.42
N LEU A 181 -3.34 12.43 20.79
CA LEU A 181 -4.05 11.32 20.16
C LEU A 181 -3.29 10.77 18.94
N LEU A 182 -2.75 11.64 18.08
CA LEU A 182 -1.91 11.25 16.93
C LEU A 182 -0.68 10.46 17.38
N LYS A 183 -0.01 10.87 18.46
CA LYS A 183 1.16 10.12 18.99
C LYS A 183 0.77 8.71 19.46
N ARG A 184 -0.42 8.55 20.06
CA ARG A 184 -0.93 7.22 20.48
C ARG A 184 -1.31 6.37 19.28
N ALA A 185 -2.01 6.96 18.31
CA ALA A 185 -2.39 6.30 17.07
C ALA A 185 -1.16 5.83 16.29
N GLU A 186 -0.16 6.70 16.10
CA GLU A 186 1.13 6.38 15.47
C GLU A 186 1.80 5.19 16.15
N LYS A 187 1.93 5.22 17.48
CA LYS A 187 2.57 4.12 18.24
C LYS A 187 1.84 2.79 18.03
N SER A 188 0.51 2.81 18.06
CA SER A 188 -0.32 1.61 17.87
C SER A 188 -0.22 1.09 16.44
N LEU A 189 -0.47 1.95 15.45
CA LEU A 189 -0.46 1.61 14.03
C LEU A 189 0.92 1.16 13.57
N SER A 190 2.01 1.84 13.95
CA SER A 190 3.38 1.43 13.62
C SER A 190 3.66 0.02 14.13
N LYS A 191 3.34 -0.29 15.39
CA LYS A 191 3.52 -1.63 15.96
C LYS A 191 2.75 -2.68 15.15
N THR A 192 1.49 -2.42 14.85
CA THR A 192 0.63 -3.34 14.10
C THR A 192 1.10 -3.53 12.66
N CYS A 193 1.46 -2.45 11.96
CA CYS A 193 1.98 -2.50 10.60
C CYS A 193 3.26 -3.32 10.51
N LEU A 194 4.19 -3.16 11.47
CA LEU A 194 5.43 -3.92 11.51
C LEU A 194 5.18 -5.41 11.76
N ALA A 195 4.24 -5.76 12.65
CA ALA A 195 3.87 -7.16 12.90
C ALA A 195 3.28 -7.83 11.65
N ASP A 196 2.28 -7.19 11.02
CA ASP A 196 1.67 -7.69 9.79
C ASP A 196 2.69 -7.79 8.64
N ALA A 197 3.58 -6.81 8.52
CA ALA A 197 4.62 -6.81 7.50
C ALA A 197 5.67 -7.89 7.76
N ALA A 198 6.00 -8.20 9.01
CA ALA A 198 6.89 -9.30 9.36
C ALA A 198 6.29 -10.67 9.01
N GLU A 199 4.98 -10.86 9.23
CA GLU A 199 4.27 -12.07 8.81
C GLU A 199 4.32 -12.24 7.28
N LEU A 200 4.15 -11.15 6.52
CA LEU A 200 4.12 -11.18 5.06
C LEU A 200 5.51 -11.27 4.41
N PHE A 201 6.50 -10.56 4.95
CA PHE A 201 7.79 -10.29 4.29
C PHE A 201 9.01 -10.72 5.12
N GLY A 202 8.80 -11.35 6.28
CA GLY A 202 9.88 -11.84 7.14
C GLY A 202 10.71 -12.95 6.48
N ASP A 203 10.04 -13.80 5.71
CA ASP A 203 10.64 -14.92 4.98
C ASP A 203 11.73 -14.50 3.98
N SER A 204 12.62 -15.45 3.67
CA SER A 204 13.69 -15.23 2.69
C SER A 204 13.11 -15.01 1.28
N PRO A 205 13.33 -13.84 0.65
CA PRO A 205 12.82 -13.57 -0.70
C PRO A 205 13.31 -14.61 -1.73
N LYS A 206 14.52 -15.13 -1.55
CA LYS A 206 15.11 -16.17 -2.42
C LYS A 206 14.35 -17.50 -2.28
N ARG A 207 13.95 -17.87 -1.05
CA ARG A 207 13.21 -19.11 -0.79
C ARG A 207 11.79 -19.02 -1.37
N SER A 208 11.09 -17.92 -1.12
CA SER A 208 9.74 -17.70 -1.66
C SER A 208 9.73 -17.66 -3.19
N ALA A 209 10.70 -16.99 -3.82
CA ALA A 209 10.85 -16.96 -5.27
C ALA A 209 11.13 -18.35 -5.86
N ARG A 210 11.99 -19.16 -5.23
CA ARG A 210 12.25 -20.54 -5.67
C ARG A 210 11.01 -21.42 -5.58
N ALA A 211 10.23 -21.28 -4.50
CA ALA A 211 8.98 -22.02 -4.35
C ALA A 211 7.95 -21.65 -5.44
N LEU A 212 7.86 -20.35 -5.76
CA LEU A 212 7.05 -19.86 -6.88
C LEU A 212 7.52 -20.44 -8.22
N ALA A 213 8.84 -20.41 -8.48
CA ALA A 213 9.43 -20.89 -9.73
C ALA A 213 9.18 -22.38 -9.96
N ARG A 214 9.28 -23.19 -8.91
CA ARG A 214 8.98 -24.62 -8.98
C ARG A 214 7.51 -24.84 -9.34
N LYS A 215 6.62 -24.18 -8.60
CA LYS A 215 5.18 -24.26 -8.86
C LYS A 215 4.81 -23.79 -10.27
N ALA A 216 5.48 -22.74 -10.76
CA ALA A 216 5.32 -22.26 -12.13
C ALA A 216 5.73 -23.30 -13.17
N ARG A 217 6.86 -23.96 -12.99
CA ARG A 217 7.29 -25.04 -13.89
C ARG A 217 6.30 -26.20 -13.91
N ASP A 218 5.86 -26.65 -12.72
CA ASP A 218 4.94 -27.78 -12.58
C ASP A 218 3.60 -27.48 -13.29
N ASP A 219 3.06 -26.26 -13.13
CA ASP A 219 1.76 -25.87 -13.67
C ASP A 219 1.80 -25.42 -15.15
N LEU A 220 2.97 -25.01 -15.66
CA LEU A 220 3.16 -24.61 -17.06
C LEU A 220 3.72 -25.75 -17.92
N ALA A 221 4.10 -26.88 -17.33
CA ALA A 221 4.52 -28.05 -18.09
C ALA A 221 3.38 -28.54 -18.98
N PRO A 222 3.66 -28.95 -20.23
CA PRO A 222 2.64 -29.58 -21.06
C PRO A 222 2.08 -30.81 -20.33
N PRO A 223 0.76 -31.08 -20.43
CA PRO A 223 0.20 -32.30 -19.88
C PRO A 223 1.00 -33.48 -20.43
N HIS A 224 1.38 -34.41 -19.55
CA HIS A 224 1.96 -35.67 -19.99
C HIS A 224 1.00 -36.29 -21.00
N GLU A 225 1.43 -36.40 -22.27
CA GLU A 225 0.75 -37.28 -23.22
C GLU A 225 0.74 -38.66 -22.57
N GLU A 226 -0.43 -39.12 -22.16
CA GLU A 226 -0.63 -40.54 -21.89
C GLU A 226 -0.20 -41.26 -23.16
N ALA A 227 0.94 -41.94 -23.10
CA ALA A 227 1.35 -42.86 -24.14
C ALA A 227 0.25 -43.91 -24.28
N GLY A 228 -0.67 -43.67 -25.20
CA GLY A 228 -1.70 -44.63 -25.58
C GLY A 228 -1.03 -45.95 -25.99
N PRO A 229 -1.62 -47.10 -25.65
CA PRO A 229 -0.96 -48.37 -25.84
C PRO A 229 -0.66 -48.55 -27.33
N VAL A 230 0.60 -48.81 -27.65
CA VAL A 230 1.01 -49.29 -28.97
C VAL A 230 0.34 -50.64 -29.17
N ALA A 231 -0.77 -50.67 -29.89
CA ALA A 231 -1.40 -51.90 -30.33
C ALA A 231 -0.49 -52.53 -31.40
N ALA A 232 0.00 -53.74 -31.10
CA ALA A 232 0.71 -54.62 -32.01
C ALA A 232 -0.26 -55.40 -32.91
#